data_AF-A0AAU4MYY8-F1
#
_entry.id   AF-A0AAU4MYY8-F1
#
_cell.length_a   1.000
_cell.length_b   1.000
_cell.length_c   1.000
_cell.angle_alpha   90.00
_cell.angle_beta   90.00
_cell.angle_gamma   90.00
#
_symmetry.space_group_name_H-M   'P 1'
#
loop_
_entity.id
_entity.type
_entity.pdbx_description
1 polymer ?
#
loop_
_entity_poly.entity_id
_entity_poly.type
_entity_poly.pdbx_seq_one_letter_code
_entity_poly.pdbx_strand_id
1 'polypeptide(L)'
;MKSIEVIAVIALVVEVGLMGLARFGTERRHWKHHLNRGPKPRTGDDVAHAPAILYGLAAVAVTVAAVAAPLEMSLSTVGTIAMFGVLLPAFAANSVMVLASRGRPEAVTRVQRWAAFAVAVGGGAVSVGLAV
;
A
#
# COMPACT_ATOMS: atom_id res chain seq x y z
N MET A 1 4.94 25.10 -4.97
CA MET A 1 4.30 23.87 -4.48
C MET A 1 4.03 24.03 -3.01
N LYS A 2 2.81 23.76 -2.56
CA LYS A 2 2.46 23.72 -1.13
C LYS A 2 3.17 22.50 -0.51
N SER A 3 3.59 22.57 0.76
CA SER A 3 4.31 21.47 1.42
C SER A 3 3.57 20.12 1.36
N ILE A 4 2.23 20.14 1.30
CA ILE A 4 1.40 18.94 1.23
C ILE A 4 1.49 18.22 -0.13
N GLU A 5 1.62 18.96 -1.23
CA GLU A 5 1.79 18.40 -2.57
C GLU A 5 3.12 17.65 -2.66
N VAL A 6 4.18 18.19 -2.07
CA VAL A 6 5.50 17.54 -2.01
C VAL A 6 5.41 16.24 -1.21
N ILE A 7 4.75 16.25 -0.05
CA ILE A 7 4.57 15.06 0.79
C ILE A 7 3.78 13.98 0.04
N ALA A 8 2.71 14.37 -0.64
CA ALA A 8 1.90 13.48 -1.45
C ALA A 8 2.68 12.84 -2.61
N VAL A 9 3.47 13.63 -3.34
CA VAL A 9 4.32 13.10 -4.41
C VAL A 9 5.33 12.11 -3.85
N ILE A 10 5.95 12.43 -2.71
CA ILE A 10 6.89 11.51 -2.04
C ILE A 10 6.17 10.22 -1.62
N ALA A 11 4.99 10.32 -1.01
CA ALA A 11 4.20 9.16 -0.60
C ALA A 11 3.86 8.28 -1.82
N LEU A 12 3.39 8.88 -2.91
CA LEU A 12 3.09 8.19 -4.15
C LEU A 12 4.31 7.47 -4.73
N VAL A 13 5.48 8.14 -4.77
CA VAL A 13 6.73 7.54 -5.25
C VAL A 13 7.14 6.36 -4.38
N VAL A 14 7.01 6.49 -3.06
CA VAL A 14 7.31 5.40 -2.11
C VAL A 14 6.36 4.22 -2.32
N GLU A 15 5.05 4.46 -2.43
CA GLU A 15 4.04 3.43 -2.63
C GLU A 15 4.27 2.65 -3.93
N VAL A 16 4.43 3.36 -5.05
CA VAL A 16 4.73 2.77 -6.35
C VAL A 16 6.06 2.02 -6.33
N GLY A 17 7.08 2.59 -5.67
CA GLY A 17 8.38 1.95 -5.50
C GLY A 17 8.29 0.63 -4.71
N LEU A 18 7.52 0.60 -3.61
CA LEU A 18 7.27 -0.60 -2.83
C LEU A 18 6.56 -1.69 -3.65
N MET A 19 5.53 -1.30 -4.41
CA MET A 19 4.81 -2.22 -5.31
C MET A 19 5.73 -2.78 -6.40
N GLY A 20 6.55 -1.93 -7.02
CA GLY A 20 7.52 -2.35 -8.04
C GLY A 20 8.57 -3.31 -7.47
N LEU A 21 9.13 -3.02 -6.29
CA LEU A 21 10.09 -3.89 -5.62
C LEU A 21 9.47 -5.23 -5.23
N ALA A 22 8.23 -5.22 -4.71
CA ALA A 22 7.51 -6.45 -4.38
C ALA A 22 7.27 -7.29 -5.64
N ARG A 23 6.82 -6.68 -6.73
CA ARG A 23 6.59 -7.37 -8.00
C ARG A 23 7.87 -7.99 -8.52
N PHE A 24 8.96 -7.22 -8.60
CA PHE A 24 10.26 -7.74 -9.02
C PHE A 24 10.76 -8.87 -8.12
N GLY A 25 10.57 -8.74 -6.80
CA GLY A 25 10.93 -9.78 -5.83
C GLY A 25 10.16 -11.08 -6.05
N THR A 26 8.85 -10.99 -6.30
CA THR A 26 7.98 -12.16 -6.57
C THR A 26 8.34 -12.83 -7.89
N GLU A 27 8.53 -12.06 -8.95
CA GLU A 27 8.90 -12.55 -10.27
C GLU A 27 10.27 -13.23 -10.27
N ARG A 28 11.25 -12.64 -9.56
CA ARG A 28 12.56 -13.27 -9.35
C ARG A 28 12.44 -14.60 -8.59
N ARG A 29 11.53 -14.74 -7.63
CA ARG A 29 11.27 -16.00 -6.91
C ARG A 29 10.60 -17.02 -7.84
N HIS A 30 9.63 -16.61 -8.63
CA HIS A 30 8.94 -17.46 -9.60
C HIS A 30 9.93 -18.00 -10.65
N TRP A 31 10.82 -17.13 -11.16
CA TRP A 31 11.88 -17.53 -12.07
C TRP A 31 12.84 -18.55 -11.45
N LYS A 32 13.25 -18.36 -10.19
CA LYS A 32 14.07 -19.35 -9.47
C LYS A 32 13.34 -20.68 -9.30
N HIS A 33 12.04 -20.67 -9.02
CA HIS A 33 11.26 -21.90 -8.93
C HIS A 33 11.14 -22.60 -10.29
N HIS A 34 10.90 -21.85 -11.37
CA HIS A 34 10.88 -22.40 -12.73
C HIS A 34 12.21 -23.08 -13.10
N LEU A 35 13.34 -22.55 -12.61
CA LEU A 35 14.66 -23.17 -12.72
C LEU A 35 14.95 -24.27 -11.68
N ASN A 36 13.94 -24.76 -10.95
CA ASN A 36 14.05 -25.75 -9.86
C ASN A 36 15.02 -25.36 -8.72
N ARG A 37 15.26 -24.06 -8.52
CA ARG A 37 16.20 -23.50 -7.52
C ARG A 37 15.49 -22.80 -6.34
N GLY A 38 14.19 -22.99 -6.19
CA GLY A 38 13.42 -22.29 -5.17
C GLY A 38 12.06 -22.93 -4.83
N PRO A 39 11.46 -22.51 -3.70
CA PRO A 39 10.16 -23.00 -3.25
C PRO A 39 9.03 -22.60 -4.22
N LYS A 40 7.95 -23.40 -4.24
CA LYS A 40 6.80 -23.15 -5.09
C LYS A 40 6.12 -21.81 -4.76
N PRO A 41 5.76 -20.99 -5.76
CA PRO A 41 4.95 -19.79 -5.60
C PRO A 41 3.66 -20.05 -4.83
N ARG A 42 3.29 -19.13 -3.93
CA ARG A 42 2.00 -19.18 -3.22
C ARG A 42 1.10 -18.07 -3.74
N THR A 43 -0.22 -18.27 -3.67
CA THR A 43 -1.20 -17.25 -4.03
C THR A 43 -1.06 -15.97 -3.19
N GLY A 44 -0.62 -16.09 -1.94
CA GLY A 44 -0.31 -14.94 -1.08
C GLY A 44 0.98 -14.16 -1.45
N ASP A 45 1.73 -14.59 -2.46
CA ASP A 45 2.82 -13.79 -3.03
C ASP A 45 2.32 -12.74 -4.03
N ASP A 46 1.05 -12.76 -4.42
CA ASP A 46 0.51 -11.78 -5.37
C ASP A 46 0.35 -10.40 -4.71
N VAL A 47 1.10 -9.44 -5.24
CA VAL A 47 1.09 -8.04 -4.79
C VAL A 47 -0.28 -7.39 -5.00
N ALA A 48 -1.02 -7.82 -6.02
CA ALA A 48 -2.36 -7.31 -6.33
C ALA A 48 -3.46 -7.89 -5.42
N HIS A 49 -3.13 -8.79 -4.50
CA HIS A 49 -4.10 -9.41 -3.59
C HIS A 49 -3.89 -8.90 -2.16
N ALA A 50 -4.26 -7.63 -1.91
CA ALA A 50 -4.15 -7.05 -0.58
C ALA A 50 -5.26 -7.59 0.36
N PRO A 51 -4.93 -7.94 1.61
CA PRO A 51 -5.94 -8.39 2.57
C PRO A 51 -6.92 -7.26 2.92
N ALA A 52 -8.19 -7.62 3.10
CA ALA A 52 -9.30 -6.70 3.41
C ALA A 52 -9.01 -5.72 4.57
N ILE A 53 -8.23 -6.17 5.56
CA ILE A 53 -7.85 -5.34 6.72
C ILE A 53 -7.06 -4.08 6.33
N LEU A 54 -6.23 -4.13 5.28
CA LEU A 54 -5.43 -2.98 4.86
C LEU A 54 -6.30 -1.93 4.16
N TYR A 55 -7.27 -2.36 3.35
CA TYR A 55 -8.29 -1.46 2.81
C TYR A 55 -9.12 -0.83 3.92
N GLY A 56 -9.51 -1.62 4.94
CA GLY A 56 -10.25 -1.12 6.09
C GLY A 56 -9.48 -0.05 6.87
N LEU A 57 -8.19 -0.27 7.14
CA LEU A 57 -7.34 0.71 7.82
C LEU A 57 -7.19 2.01 7.01
N ALA A 58 -6.94 1.89 5.70
CA ALA A 58 -6.80 3.04 4.82
C ALA A 58 -8.13 3.84 4.73
N ALA A 59 -9.27 3.16 4.61
CA ALA A 59 -10.59 3.78 4.60
C ALA A 59 -10.92 4.48 5.92
N VAL A 60 -10.58 3.89 7.07
CA VAL A 60 -10.75 4.54 8.38
C VAL A 60 -9.89 5.79 8.48
N ALA A 61 -8.62 5.73 8.05
CA ALA A 61 -7.72 6.88 8.05
C ALA A 61 -8.25 8.04 7.19
N VAL A 62 -8.71 7.72 5.98
CA VAL A 62 -9.41 8.66 5.09
C VAL A 62 -10.63 9.26 5.79
N THR A 63 -11.48 8.43 6.40
CA THR A 63 -12.71 8.90 7.05
C THR A 63 -12.40 9.89 8.17
N VAL A 64 -11.44 9.57 9.03
CA VAL A 64 -11.02 10.45 10.14
C VAL A 64 -10.45 11.77 9.61
N ALA A 65 -9.59 11.71 8.59
CA ALA A 65 -9.03 12.92 8.00
C ALA A 65 -10.08 13.77 7.28
N ALA A 66 -11.04 13.13 6.59
CA ALA A 66 -12.12 13.81 5.88
C ALA A 66 -13.08 14.55 6.82
N VAL A 67 -13.32 14.02 8.02
CA VAL A 67 -14.11 14.71 9.06
C VAL A 67 -13.42 15.98 9.56
N ALA A 68 -12.09 16.02 9.53
CA ALA A 68 -11.30 17.17 9.96
C ALA A 68 -11.07 18.23 8.86
N ALA A 69 -11.53 17.97 7.63
CA ALA A 69 -11.23 18.77 6.46
C ALA A 69 -12.51 19.26 5.75
N PRO A 70 -12.59 20.53 5.30
CA PRO A 70 -13.70 21.03 4.50
C PRO A 70 -13.56 20.53 3.05
N LEU A 71 -13.98 19.29 2.80
CA LEU A 71 -13.92 18.68 1.47
C LEU A 71 -15.16 19.02 0.64
N GLU A 72 -14.94 19.53 -0.56
CA GLU A 72 -15.99 19.58 -1.58
C GLU A 72 -16.21 18.19 -2.15
N MET A 73 -17.42 17.64 -1.93
CA MET A 73 -17.80 16.29 -2.35
C MET A 73 -18.10 16.24 -3.85
N SER A 74 -17.08 16.42 -4.67
CA SER A 74 -17.12 16.18 -6.11
C SER A 74 -16.78 14.72 -6.44
N LEU A 75 -17.25 14.22 -7.59
CA LEU A 75 -16.89 12.88 -8.06
C LEU A 75 -15.36 12.73 -8.24
N SER A 76 -14.69 13.81 -8.63
CA SER A 76 -13.23 13.86 -8.72
C SER A 76 -12.57 13.66 -7.36
N THR A 77 -13.06 14.36 -6.32
CA THR A 77 -12.58 14.24 -4.94
C THR A 77 -12.73 12.81 -4.43
N VAL A 78 -13.92 12.20 -4.65
CA VAL A 78 -14.19 10.81 -4.27
C VAL A 78 -13.26 9.84 -5.00
N GLY A 79 -13.05 10.05 -6.31
CA GLY A 79 -12.12 9.23 -7.10
C GLY A 79 -10.68 9.31 -6.60
N THR A 80 -10.20 10.50 -6.29
CA THR A 80 -8.86 10.73 -5.73
C THR A 80 -8.70 10.04 -4.38
N ILE A 81 -9.66 10.20 -3.48
CA ILE A 81 -9.65 9.57 -2.17
C ILE A 81 -9.69 8.04 -2.27
N ALA A 82 -10.54 7.49 -3.14
CA ALA A 82 -10.63 6.04 -3.32
C ALA A 82 -9.32 5.46 -3.88
N MET A 83 -8.74 6.12 -4.89
CA MET A 83 -7.54 5.63 -5.55
C MET A 83 -6.29 5.81 -4.68
N PHE A 84 -6.02 7.03 -4.25
CA PHE A 84 -4.78 7.41 -3.55
C PHE A 84 -4.89 7.30 -2.02
N GLY A 85 -6.10 7.27 -1.47
CA GLY A 85 -6.32 7.14 -0.04
C GLY A 85 -6.64 5.74 0.44
N VAL A 86 -7.13 4.86 -0.45
CA VAL A 86 -7.58 3.52 -0.03
C VAL A 86 -6.90 2.43 -0.83
N LEU A 87 -7.03 2.44 -2.17
CA LEU A 87 -6.53 1.36 -3.00
C LEU A 87 -5.01 1.31 -3.02
N LEU A 88 -4.35 2.41 -3.39
CA LEU A 88 -2.90 2.47 -3.53
C LEU A 88 -2.16 2.25 -2.20
N PRO A 89 -2.56 2.87 -1.08
CA PRO A 89 -1.93 2.62 0.21
C PRO A 89 -2.08 1.17 0.69
N ALA A 90 -3.24 0.54 0.43
CA ALA A 90 -3.46 -0.87 0.77
C ALA A 90 -2.57 -1.82 -0.04
N PHE A 91 -2.40 -1.56 -1.35
CA PHE A 91 -1.47 -2.33 -2.19
C PHE A 91 -0.02 -2.11 -1.78
N ALA A 92 0.38 -0.88 -1.46
CA ALA A 92 1.73 -0.58 -0.98
C ALA A 92 2.01 -1.26 0.38
N ALA A 93 1.06 -1.23 1.30
CA ALA A 93 1.15 -1.94 2.57
C ALA A 93 1.25 -3.46 2.37
N ASN A 94 0.48 -4.04 1.44
CA ASN A 94 0.61 -5.45 1.09
C ASN A 94 2.00 -5.75 0.50
N SER A 95 2.54 -4.84 -0.29
CA SER A 95 3.89 -4.95 -0.87
C SER A 95 4.97 -5.04 0.20
N VAL A 96 4.86 -4.27 1.29
CA VAL A 96 5.73 -4.39 2.47
C VAL A 96 5.65 -5.80 3.05
N MET A 97 4.45 -6.36 3.20
CA MET A 97 4.23 -7.71 3.73
C MET A 97 4.81 -8.79 2.80
N VAL A 98 4.65 -8.65 1.48
CA VAL A 98 5.19 -9.59 0.48
C VAL A 98 6.73 -9.54 0.43
N LEU A 99 7.32 -8.36 0.57
CA LEU A 99 8.77 -8.18 0.65
C LEU A 99 9.34 -8.75 1.96
N ALA A 100 8.67 -8.48 3.08
CA ALA A 100 9.04 -8.95 4.41
C ALA A 100 8.97 -10.47 4.54
N SER A 101 7.87 -11.07 4.07
CA SER A 101 7.63 -12.51 4.15
C SER A 101 8.58 -13.31 3.25
N ARG A 102 9.04 -12.72 2.13
CA ARG A 102 9.81 -13.42 1.08
C ARG A 102 9.13 -14.73 0.61
N GLY A 103 7.80 -14.80 0.66
CA GLY A 103 7.01 -16.01 0.36
C GLY A 103 6.79 -16.97 1.54
N ARG A 104 7.16 -16.56 2.76
CA ARG A 104 6.87 -17.26 4.02
C ARG A 104 6.10 -16.34 4.97
N PRO A 105 4.75 -16.38 4.95
CA PRO A 105 3.92 -15.47 5.75
C PRO A 105 4.21 -15.53 7.27
N GLU A 106 4.61 -16.70 7.75
CA GLU A 106 4.98 -16.96 9.15
C GLU A 106 6.27 -16.23 9.58
N ALA A 107 7.11 -15.84 8.62
CA ALA A 107 8.37 -15.15 8.88
C ALA A 107 8.21 -13.64 9.07
N VAL A 108 7.01 -13.09 8.90
CA VAL A 108 6.78 -11.65 9.06
C VAL A 108 6.81 -11.27 10.54
N THR A 109 7.77 -10.43 10.90
CA THR A 109 7.91 -9.94 12.28
C THR A 109 6.81 -8.92 12.62
N ARG A 110 6.57 -8.73 13.93
CA ARG A 110 5.61 -7.73 14.41
C ARG A 110 5.95 -6.33 13.92
N VAL A 111 7.23 -5.98 13.80
CA VAL A 111 7.70 -4.68 13.30
C VAL A 111 7.33 -4.48 11.82
N GLN A 112 7.49 -5.51 11.00
CA GLN A 112 7.14 -5.45 9.57
C GLN A 112 5.64 -5.30 9.34
N ARG A 113 4.80 -5.93 10.18
CA ARG A 113 3.35 -5.71 10.17
C ARG A 113 2.99 -4.27 10.52
N TRP A 114 3.63 -3.72 11.55
CA TRP A 114 3.42 -2.32 11.92
C TRP A 114 3.85 -1.35 10.82
N ALA A 115 4.95 -1.63 10.11
CA ALA A 115 5.35 -0.83 8.95
C ALA A 115 4.30 -0.86 7.84
N ALA A 116 3.73 -2.03 7.53
CA ALA A 116 2.64 -2.13 6.55
C ALA A 116 1.40 -1.33 6.99
N PHE A 117 1.01 -1.41 8.26
CA PHE A 117 -0.10 -0.61 8.78
C PHE A 117 0.16 0.89 8.73
N ALA A 118 1.39 1.31 9.04
CA ALA A 118 1.80 2.71 8.94
C ALA A 118 1.71 3.24 7.50
N VAL A 119 2.07 2.42 6.50
CA VAL A 119 1.91 2.79 5.08
C VAL A 119 0.43 2.94 4.72
N ALA A 120 -0.42 1.99 5.10
CA ALA A 120 -1.86 2.06 4.79
C ALA A 120 -2.53 3.29 5.43
N VAL A 121 -2.24 3.56 6.71
CA VAL A 121 -2.80 4.71 7.44
C VAL A 121 -2.21 6.03 6.93
N GLY A 122 -0.91 6.06 6.68
CA GLY A 122 -0.20 7.26 6.20
C GLY A 122 -0.65 7.69 4.81
N GLY A 123 -0.73 6.77 3.85
CA GLY A 123 -1.23 7.06 2.51
C GLY A 123 -2.69 7.54 2.53
N GLY A 124 -3.53 6.90 3.35
CA GLY A 124 -4.92 7.33 3.56
C GLY A 124 -5.04 8.76 4.09
N ALA A 125 -4.27 9.12 5.13
CA ALA A 125 -4.30 10.46 5.69
C ALA A 125 -3.75 11.54 4.73
N VAL A 126 -2.65 11.25 4.02
CA VAL A 126 -2.03 12.20 3.07
C VAL A 126 -2.95 12.50 1.89
N SER A 127 -3.70 11.50 1.42
CA SER A 127 -4.64 11.67 0.30
C SER A 127 -5.75 12.69 0.56
N VAL A 128 -6.19 12.82 1.82
CA VAL A 128 -7.20 13.81 2.18
C VAL A 128 -6.62 15.23 2.13
N GLY A 129 -5.35 15.40 2.49
CA GLY A 129 -4.65 16.68 2.34
C GLY A 129 -4.44 17.13 0.89
N LEU A 130 -4.54 16.22 -0.09
CA LEU A 130 -4.56 16.54 -1.52
C LEU A 130 -5.94 16.92 -2.05
N ALA A 131 -6.99 16.49 -1.34
CA ALA A 131 -8.38 16.66 -1.73
C ALA A 131 -8.98 17.98 -1.20
N VAL A 132 -8.23 18.73 -0.39
CA VAL A 132 -8.51 20.07 0.16
C VAL A 132 -7.73 21.12 -0.63
#